data_AF-A0AAW1RMQ8-F1
#
_entry.id   AF-A0AAW1RMQ8-F1
#
_cell.length_a   1.000
_cell.length_b   1.000
_cell.length_c   1.000
_cell.angle_alpha   90.00
_cell.angle_beta   90.00
_cell.angle_gamma   90.00
#
_symmetry.space_group_name_H-M   'P 1'
#
loop_
_entity.id
_entity.type
_entity.pdbx_description
1 polymer ?
#
loop_
_entity_poly.entity_id
_entity_poly.type
_entity_poly.pdbx_seq_one_letter_code
_entity_poly.pdbx_strand_id
1 'polypeptide(L)'
;MSGSDQDTWSLIQVVLQFASQGSIPPQAVLTLLLSKLLGYLIIAGACYVKVPQILALRKAKSAEGLSASAFELEQIGYSIHSTYGFIMGLPFTAFGEAIIMLLQNTLLICQVYYYSKAPIVRPLGLILLFAGLGFYVTSGALTQQQMMRAYDFNNIIFTAARLPQIVKNFRAKSTGQLSIVTYVFNLGGCVIRIFTSIQEGAGIAMVRGFILGLALNGMLVFQCLYYGNKSPAAPKAGSKTSKIN
;
A
#
# COMPACT_ATOMS: atom_id res chain seq x y z
N MET A 1 -30.26 -8.37 9.04
CA MET A 1 -29.07 -8.88 8.33
C MET A 1 -28.22 -7.67 7.99
N SER A 2 -27.08 -7.48 8.64
CA SER A 2 -26.18 -6.35 8.33
C SER A 2 -25.66 -6.51 6.90
N GLY A 3 -25.59 -5.42 6.14
CA GLY A 3 -25.17 -5.42 4.73
C GLY A 3 -23.73 -5.90 4.47
N SER A 4 -22.99 -6.31 5.50
CA SER A 4 -21.63 -6.87 5.41
C SER A 4 -21.57 -8.29 4.84
N ASP A 5 -22.66 -9.06 4.97
CA ASP A 5 -22.65 -10.52 4.72
C ASP A 5 -23.18 -10.93 3.35
N GLN A 6 -23.58 -9.99 2.50
CA GLN A 6 -23.96 -10.32 1.12
C GLN A 6 -22.70 -10.62 0.30
N ASP A 7 -22.58 -11.85 -0.16
CA ASP A 7 -21.54 -12.27 -1.09
C ASP A 7 -21.76 -11.61 -2.47
N THR A 8 -20.68 -11.47 -3.24
CA THR A 8 -20.74 -10.82 -4.56
C THR A 8 -21.74 -11.51 -5.48
N TRP A 9 -21.87 -12.84 -5.36
CA TRP A 9 -22.76 -13.63 -6.19
C TRP A 9 -24.24 -13.36 -5.89
N SER A 10 -24.65 -13.28 -4.61
CA SER A 10 -26.03 -12.88 -4.29
C SER A 10 -26.37 -11.49 -4.79
N LEU A 11 -25.44 -10.52 -4.69
CA LEU A 11 -25.65 -9.17 -5.22
C LEU A 11 -25.88 -9.19 -6.74
N ILE A 12 -25.12 -9.98 -7.47
CA ILE A 12 -25.32 -10.18 -8.92
C ILE A 12 -26.69 -10.79 -9.19
N GLN A 13 -27.09 -11.83 -8.44
CA GLN A 13 -28.40 -12.46 -8.61
C GLN A 13 -29.55 -11.49 -8.35
N VAL A 14 -29.46 -10.67 -7.31
CA VAL A 14 -30.46 -9.62 -7.02
C VAL A 14 -30.53 -8.63 -8.18
N VAL A 15 -29.39 -8.16 -8.70
CA VAL A 15 -29.36 -7.24 -9.85
C VAL A 15 -30.00 -7.88 -11.09
N LEU A 16 -29.68 -9.15 -11.38
CA LEU A 16 -30.25 -9.89 -12.51
C LEU A 16 -31.76 -10.12 -12.35
N GLN A 17 -32.24 -10.36 -11.13
CA GLN A 17 -33.66 -10.53 -10.83
C GLN A 17 -34.45 -9.23 -11.06
N PHE A 18 -33.91 -8.08 -10.64
CA PHE A 18 -34.54 -6.80 -10.91
C PHE A 18 -34.52 -6.48 -12.42
N ALA A 19 -33.40 -6.76 -13.09
CA ALA A 19 -33.27 -6.58 -14.53
C ALA A 19 -34.27 -7.44 -15.33
N SER A 20 -34.48 -8.70 -14.93
CA SER A 20 -35.45 -9.59 -15.60
C SER A 20 -36.91 -9.15 -15.39
N GLN A 21 -37.18 -8.41 -14.30
CA GLN A 21 -38.47 -7.81 -14.01
C GLN A 21 -38.64 -6.40 -14.61
N GLY A 22 -37.67 -5.93 -15.41
CA GLY A 22 -37.68 -4.56 -15.98
C GLY A 22 -37.60 -3.46 -14.93
N SER A 23 -37.14 -3.77 -13.72
CA SER A 23 -37.07 -2.86 -12.57
C SER A 23 -35.63 -2.47 -12.27
N ILE A 24 -35.42 -1.27 -11.72
CA ILE A 24 -34.08 -0.80 -11.33
C ILE A 24 -33.74 -1.37 -9.93
N PRO A 25 -32.57 -2.01 -9.74
CA PRO A 25 -32.16 -2.51 -8.43
C PRO A 25 -32.00 -1.38 -7.41
N PRO A 26 -32.17 -1.66 -6.10
CA PRO A 26 -31.95 -0.66 -5.06
C PRO A 26 -30.53 -0.08 -5.10
N GLN A 27 -30.40 1.24 -4.88
CA GLN A 27 -29.11 1.94 -4.95
C GLN A 27 -28.04 1.30 -4.04
N ALA A 28 -28.42 0.89 -2.82
CA ALA A 28 -27.52 0.26 -1.87
C ALA A 28 -26.89 -1.04 -2.41
N VAL A 29 -27.67 -1.84 -3.16
CA VAL A 29 -27.20 -3.08 -3.79
C VAL A 29 -26.19 -2.75 -4.90
N LEU A 30 -26.49 -1.74 -5.71
CA LEU A 30 -25.61 -1.30 -6.80
C LEU A 30 -24.28 -0.74 -6.26
N THR A 31 -24.31 0.11 -5.23
CA THR A 31 -23.10 0.70 -4.65
C THR A 31 -22.23 -0.34 -3.95
N LEU A 32 -22.85 -1.31 -3.26
CA LEU A 32 -22.12 -2.41 -2.63
C LEU A 32 -21.53 -3.38 -3.66
N LEU A 33 -22.26 -3.70 -4.72
CA LEU A 33 -21.73 -4.52 -5.82
C LEU A 33 -20.54 -3.82 -6.50
N LEU A 34 -20.68 -2.52 -6.80
CA LEU A 34 -19.59 -1.72 -7.34
C LEU A 34 -18.37 -1.72 -6.40
N SER A 35 -18.60 -1.59 -5.08
CA SER A 35 -17.52 -1.68 -4.09
C SER A 35 -16.76 -2.99 -4.20
N LYS A 36 -17.45 -4.13 -4.23
CA LYS A 36 -16.80 -5.45 -4.32
C LYS A 36 -16.03 -5.61 -5.62
N LEU A 37 -16.59 -5.19 -6.75
CA LEU A 37 -15.91 -5.23 -8.06
C LEU A 37 -14.62 -4.38 -8.05
N LEU A 38 -14.69 -3.18 -7.49
CA LEU A 38 -13.51 -2.32 -7.31
C LEU A 38 -12.49 -2.94 -6.35
N GLY A 39 -12.95 -3.58 -5.27
CA GLY A 39 -12.09 -4.33 -4.34
C GLY A 39 -11.32 -5.45 -5.05
N TYR A 40 -12.00 -6.26 -5.89
CA TYR A 40 -11.33 -7.26 -6.71
C TYR A 40 -10.36 -6.67 -7.72
N LEU A 41 -10.69 -5.53 -8.33
CA LEU A 41 -9.78 -4.82 -9.24
C LEU A 41 -8.49 -4.40 -8.51
N ILE A 42 -8.59 -3.87 -7.28
CA ILE A 42 -7.41 -3.52 -6.49
C ILE A 42 -6.59 -4.76 -6.13
N ILE A 43 -7.24 -5.86 -5.74
CA ILE A 43 -6.55 -7.13 -5.45
C ILE A 43 -5.81 -7.64 -6.69
N ALA A 44 -6.47 -7.63 -7.86
CA ALA A 44 -5.86 -8.02 -9.12
C ALA A 44 -4.64 -7.14 -9.46
N GLY A 45 -4.75 -5.83 -9.26
CA GLY A 45 -3.63 -4.90 -9.40
C GLY A 45 -2.49 -5.22 -8.44
N ALA A 46 -2.81 -5.51 -7.17
CA ALA A 46 -1.83 -5.83 -6.14
C ALA A 46 -0.98 -7.06 -6.49
N CYS A 47 -1.54 -8.06 -7.18
CA CYS A 47 -0.79 -9.22 -7.69
C CYS A 47 0.37 -8.84 -8.62
N TYR A 48 0.34 -7.67 -9.25
CA TYR A 48 1.36 -7.20 -10.18
C TYR A 48 2.34 -6.19 -9.57
N VAL A 49 1.94 -5.45 -8.53
CA VAL A 49 2.68 -4.27 -8.02
C VAL A 49 4.16 -4.54 -7.74
N LYS A 50 4.49 -5.65 -7.05
CA LYS A 50 5.88 -5.96 -6.66
C LYS A 50 6.62 -6.82 -7.69
N VAL A 51 5.93 -7.38 -8.68
CA VAL A 51 6.52 -8.28 -9.69
C VAL A 51 7.67 -7.62 -10.46
N PRO A 52 7.55 -6.38 -10.99
CA PRO A 52 8.67 -5.74 -11.68
C PRO A 52 9.91 -5.60 -10.80
N GLN A 53 9.74 -5.29 -9.51
CA GLN A 53 10.84 -5.13 -8.56
C GLN A 53 11.51 -6.49 -8.26
N ILE A 54 10.71 -7.56 -8.11
CA ILE A 54 11.21 -8.94 -7.95
C ILE A 54 12.08 -9.34 -9.14
N LEU A 55 11.58 -9.11 -10.37
CA LEU A 55 12.30 -9.47 -11.58
C LEU A 55 13.57 -8.63 -11.77
N ALA A 56 13.51 -7.33 -11.46
CA ALA A 56 14.66 -6.44 -11.53
C ALA A 56 15.78 -6.90 -10.59
N LEU A 57 15.44 -7.25 -9.35
CA LEU A 57 16.40 -7.72 -8.35
C LEU A 57 17.07 -9.05 -8.78
N ARG A 58 16.25 -10.00 -9.26
CA ARG A 58 16.74 -11.28 -9.77
C ARG A 58 17.65 -11.12 -10.99
N LYS A 59 17.30 -10.22 -11.92
CA LYS A 59 18.10 -9.94 -13.11
C LYS A 59 19.43 -9.28 -12.75
N ALA A 60 19.42 -8.33 -11.82
CA ALA A 60 20.62 -7.64 -11.35
C ALA A 60 21.53 -8.54 -10.49
N LYS A 61 20.96 -9.58 -9.83
CA LYS A 61 21.65 -10.43 -8.85
C LYS A 61 22.34 -9.63 -7.73
N SER A 62 21.82 -8.45 -7.42
CA SER A 62 22.38 -7.53 -6.45
C SER A 62 21.27 -6.74 -5.78
N ALA A 63 21.34 -6.59 -4.46
CA ALA A 63 20.47 -5.72 -3.67
C ALA A 63 21.16 -4.38 -3.34
N GLU A 64 22.19 -4.00 -4.09
CA GLU A 64 22.89 -2.73 -3.89
C GLU A 64 21.94 -1.53 -4.05
N GLY A 65 22.08 -0.53 -3.18
CA GLY A 65 21.21 0.66 -3.14
C GLY A 65 19.83 0.42 -2.52
N LEU A 66 19.48 -0.82 -2.17
CA LEU A 66 18.24 -1.16 -1.50
C LEU A 66 18.40 -1.18 0.02
N SER A 67 17.41 -0.64 0.74
CA SER A 67 17.36 -0.68 2.21
C SER A 67 16.54 -1.89 2.67
N ALA A 68 17.20 -2.91 3.23
CA ALA A 68 16.53 -4.06 3.81
C ALA A 68 15.47 -3.65 4.86
N SER A 69 15.79 -2.67 5.70
CA SER A 69 14.88 -2.16 6.73
C SER A 69 13.61 -1.51 6.15
N ALA A 70 13.67 -0.93 4.94
CA ALA A 70 12.47 -0.41 4.29
C ALA A 70 11.50 -1.55 3.91
N PHE A 71 12.01 -2.67 3.37
CA PHE A 71 11.17 -3.83 3.07
C PHE A 71 10.64 -4.50 4.34
N GLU A 72 11.45 -4.60 5.41
CA GLU A 72 11.00 -5.10 6.71
C GLU A 72 9.87 -4.25 7.30
N LEU A 73 9.98 -2.92 7.19
CA LEU A 73 8.94 -2.00 7.63
C LEU A 73 7.66 -2.15 6.79
N GLU A 74 7.80 -2.34 5.48
CA GLU A 74 6.67 -2.68 4.61
C GLU A 74 5.99 -3.99 5.04
N GLN A 75 6.77 -5.01 5.41
CA GLN A 75 6.26 -6.28 5.87
C GLN A 75 5.40 -6.12 7.12
N ILE A 76 5.89 -5.38 8.12
CA ILE A 76 5.16 -5.08 9.35
C ILE A 76 3.84 -4.35 9.02
N GLY A 77 3.89 -3.38 8.10
CA GLY A 77 2.71 -2.63 7.71
C GLY A 77 1.63 -3.47 7.01
N TYR A 78 2.01 -4.32 6.07
CA TYR A 78 1.07 -5.23 5.40
C TYR A 78 0.52 -6.28 6.38
N SER A 79 1.31 -6.70 7.37
CA SER A 79 0.82 -7.60 8.43
C SER A 79 -0.22 -6.92 9.30
N ILE A 80 0.04 -5.70 9.78
CA ILE A 80 -0.93 -4.92 10.57
C ILE A 80 -2.23 -4.72 9.78
N HIS A 81 -2.13 -4.39 8.49
CA HIS A 81 -3.31 -4.22 7.64
C HIS A 81 -4.09 -5.54 7.50
N SER A 82 -3.40 -6.64 7.22
CA SER A 82 -4.03 -7.95 7.07
C SER A 82 -4.71 -8.41 8.36
N THR A 83 -4.04 -8.25 9.51
CA THR A 83 -4.59 -8.57 10.83
C THR A 83 -5.77 -7.69 11.19
N TYR A 84 -5.76 -6.40 10.82
CA TYR A 84 -6.91 -5.52 11.02
C TYR A 84 -8.15 -6.05 10.31
N GLY A 85 -8.03 -6.43 9.02
CA GLY A 85 -9.14 -7.00 8.27
C GLY A 85 -9.69 -8.27 8.89
N PHE A 86 -8.80 -9.15 9.35
CA PHE A 86 -9.18 -10.38 10.05
C PHE A 86 -9.91 -10.12 11.37
N ILE A 87 -9.35 -9.28 12.24
CA ILE A 87 -9.92 -8.98 13.58
C ILE A 87 -11.24 -8.19 13.50
N MET A 88 -11.41 -7.37 12.46
CA MET A 88 -12.64 -6.60 12.23
C MET A 88 -13.70 -7.40 11.47
N GLY A 89 -13.42 -8.65 11.06
CA GLY A 89 -14.37 -9.48 10.33
C GLY A 89 -14.73 -8.92 8.95
N LEU A 90 -13.79 -8.25 8.29
CA LEU A 90 -14.06 -7.59 7.01
C LEU A 90 -14.12 -8.61 5.85
N PRO A 91 -14.89 -8.32 4.80
CA PRO A 91 -14.84 -9.13 3.58
C PRO A 91 -13.43 -9.06 2.96
N PHE A 92 -13.02 -10.13 2.29
CA PHE A 92 -11.70 -10.22 1.65
C PHE A 92 -11.44 -9.08 0.64
N THR A 93 -12.47 -8.55 -0.01
CA THR A 93 -12.38 -7.39 -0.92
C THR A 93 -11.85 -6.12 -0.23
N ALA A 94 -12.05 -5.99 1.09
CA ALA A 94 -11.66 -4.80 1.85
C ALA A 94 -10.16 -4.76 2.22
N PHE A 95 -9.51 -5.92 2.34
CA PHE A 95 -8.12 -5.99 2.84
C PHE A 95 -7.23 -7.04 2.16
N GLY A 96 -7.77 -7.84 1.24
CA GLY A 96 -7.08 -8.95 0.60
C GLY A 96 -5.84 -8.54 -0.20
N GLU A 97 -5.80 -7.31 -0.69
CA GLU A 97 -4.62 -6.74 -1.32
C GLU A 97 -3.43 -6.68 -0.36
N ALA A 98 -3.67 -6.42 0.93
CA ALA A 98 -2.61 -6.40 1.92
C ALA A 98 -1.97 -7.78 2.12
N ILE A 99 -2.77 -8.85 2.05
CA ILE A 99 -2.27 -10.23 2.11
C ILE A 99 -1.41 -10.54 0.88
N ILE A 100 -1.88 -10.17 -0.32
CA ILE A 100 -1.13 -10.38 -1.56
C ILE A 100 0.18 -9.58 -1.56
N MET A 101 0.16 -8.35 -1.04
CA MET A 101 1.36 -7.53 -0.88
C MET A 101 2.32 -8.11 0.17
N LEU A 102 1.79 -8.65 1.26
CA LEU A 102 2.56 -9.33 2.31
C LEU A 102 3.39 -10.49 1.73
N LEU A 103 2.75 -11.35 0.93
CA LEU A 103 3.40 -12.51 0.30
C LEU A 103 4.49 -12.09 -0.68
N GLN A 104 4.20 -11.14 -1.58
CA GLN A 104 5.19 -10.66 -2.54
C GLN A 104 6.35 -9.92 -1.86
N ASN A 105 6.08 -9.18 -0.79
CA ASN A 105 7.13 -8.49 -0.04
C ASN A 105 8.01 -9.46 0.75
N THR A 106 7.46 -10.58 1.25
CA THR A 106 8.28 -11.68 1.81
C THR A 106 9.27 -12.20 0.78
N LEU A 107 8.83 -12.45 -0.47
CA LEU A 107 9.72 -12.88 -1.54
C LEU A 107 10.81 -11.85 -1.86
N LEU A 108 10.50 -10.56 -1.79
CA LEU A 108 11.48 -9.49 -1.94
C LEU A 108 12.49 -9.47 -0.80
N ILE A 109 12.05 -9.53 0.46
CA ILE A 109 12.94 -9.56 1.62
C ILE A 109 13.89 -10.74 1.54
N CYS A 110 13.41 -11.93 1.19
CA CYS A 110 14.24 -13.11 1.02
C CYS A 110 15.35 -12.88 -0.02
N GLN A 111 15.02 -12.31 -1.18
CA GLN A 111 16.01 -11.97 -2.20
C GLN A 111 16.97 -10.88 -1.75
N VAL A 112 16.47 -9.83 -1.08
CA VAL A 112 17.30 -8.74 -0.54
C VAL A 112 18.32 -9.31 0.44
N TYR A 113 17.89 -10.10 1.42
CA TYR A 113 18.78 -10.76 2.37
C TYR A 113 19.81 -11.67 1.69
N TYR A 114 19.37 -12.44 0.69
CA TYR A 114 20.24 -13.34 -0.05
C TYR A 114 21.35 -12.57 -0.79
N TYR A 115 20.99 -11.56 -1.59
CA TYR A 115 21.95 -10.80 -2.38
C TYR A 115 22.80 -9.83 -1.55
N SER A 116 22.27 -9.30 -0.43
CA SER A 116 23.02 -8.43 0.48
C SER A 116 23.84 -9.20 1.51
N LYS A 117 23.79 -10.54 1.51
CA LYS A 117 24.40 -11.42 2.53
C LYS A 117 24.05 -10.96 3.96
N ALA A 118 22.77 -10.68 4.19
CA ALA A 118 22.31 -10.19 5.49
C ALA A 118 22.64 -11.18 6.61
N PRO A 119 23.00 -10.70 7.82
CA PRO A 119 23.29 -11.58 8.93
C PRO A 119 22.01 -12.34 9.34
N ILE A 120 22.16 -13.62 9.68
CA ILE A 120 21.05 -14.55 9.97
C ILE A 120 20.09 -14.06 11.06
N VAL A 121 20.57 -13.19 11.96
CA VAL A 121 19.76 -12.57 13.01
C VAL A 121 18.58 -11.76 12.48
N ARG A 122 18.67 -11.19 11.26
CA ARG A 122 17.57 -10.43 10.66
C ARG A 122 16.38 -11.32 10.25
N PRO A 123 16.56 -12.33 9.37
CA PRO A 123 15.46 -13.24 9.03
C PRO A 123 14.94 -14.00 10.25
N LEU A 124 15.81 -14.49 11.15
CA LEU A 124 15.36 -15.14 12.38
C LEU A 124 14.55 -14.19 13.27
N GLY A 125 15.01 -12.95 13.43
CA GLY A 125 14.30 -11.93 14.19
C GLY A 125 12.91 -11.64 13.62
N LEU A 126 12.76 -11.52 12.30
CA LEU A 126 11.46 -11.37 11.66
C LEU A 126 10.56 -12.59 11.87
N ILE A 127 11.08 -13.80 11.69
CA ILE A 127 10.31 -15.04 11.88
C ILE A 127 9.79 -15.12 13.32
N LEU A 128 10.66 -14.89 14.31
CA LEU A 128 10.28 -14.90 15.72
C LEU A 128 9.27 -13.80 16.05
N LEU A 129 9.46 -12.59 15.51
CA LEU A 129 8.51 -11.49 15.66
C LEU A 129 7.13 -11.87 15.13
N PHE A 130 7.03 -12.35 13.90
CA PHE A 130 5.74 -12.69 13.29
C PHE A 130 5.12 -13.95 13.90
N ALA A 131 5.91 -14.92 14.36
CA ALA A 131 5.41 -16.07 15.12
C ALA A 131 4.80 -15.62 16.46
N GLY A 132 5.50 -14.75 17.20
CA GLY A 132 4.99 -14.18 18.46
C GLY A 132 3.74 -13.33 18.26
N LEU A 133 3.72 -12.46 17.25
CA LEU A 133 2.54 -11.67 16.88
C LEU A 133 1.38 -12.57 16.44
N GLY A 134 1.65 -13.60 15.64
CA GLY A 134 0.65 -14.57 15.21
C GLY A 134 0.03 -15.29 16.40
N PHE A 135 0.84 -15.78 17.33
CA PHE A 135 0.38 -16.40 18.57
C PHE A 135 -0.49 -15.43 19.41
N TYR A 136 -0.05 -14.18 19.57
CA TYR A 136 -0.80 -13.15 20.30
C TYR A 136 -2.17 -12.88 19.67
N VAL A 137 -2.23 -12.75 18.33
CA VAL A 137 -3.48 -12.61 17.58
C VAL A 137 -4.40 -13.81 17.79
N THR A 138 -3.89 -15.04 17.65
CA THR A 138 -4.70 -16.27 17.74
C THR A 138 -5.13 -16.60 19.18
N SER A 139 -4.43 -16.07 20.19
CA SER A 139 -4.80 -16.26 21.59
C SER A 139 -6.12 -15.60 22.00
N GLY A 140 -6.66 -14.71 21.16
CA GLY A 140 -7.84 -13.89 21.48
C GLY A 140 -7.55 -12.71 22.43
N ALA A 141 -6.30 -12.54 22.87
CA ALA A 141 -5.90 -11.44 23.75
C ALA A 141 -5.90 -10.06 23.06
N LEU A 142 -5.84 -10.01 21.73
CA LEU A 142 -5.86 -8.78 20.95
C LEU A 142 -7.30 -8.28 20.77
N THR A 143 -7.61 -7.15 21.40
CA THR A 143 -8.92 -6.49 21.27
C THR A 143 -9.01 -5.69 19.96
N GLN A 144 -10.24 -5.47 19.46
CA GLN A 144 -10.50 -4.60 18.31
C GLN A 144 -9.95 -3.18 18.52
N GLN A 145 -10.06 -2.61 19.73
CA GLN A 145 -9.56 -1.27 20.02
C GLN A 145 -8.02 -1.19 19.94
N GLN A 146 -7.30 -2.20 20.44
CA GLN A 146 -5.85 -2.29 20.29
C GLN A 146 -5.46 -2.40 18.80
N MET A 147 -6.21 -3.18 18.02
CA MET A 147 -5.98 -3.31 16.59
C MET A 147 -6.21 -1.98 15.84
N MET A 148 -7.26 -1.22 16.17
CA MET A 148 -7.48 0.12 15.59
C MET A 148 -6.31 1.06 15.87
N ARG A 149 -5.81 1.08 17.11
CA ARG A 149 -4.65 1.90 17.47
C ARG A 149 -3.40 1.47 16.70
N ALA A 150 -3.12 0.18 16.63
CA ALA A 150 -2.00 -0.34 15.86
C ALA A 150 -2.10 0.03 14.36
N TYR A 151 -3.31 -0.01 13.79
CA TYR A 151 -3.55 0.41 12.41
C TYR A 151 -3.34 1.92 12.21
N ASP A 152 -3.81 2.77 13.13
CA ASP A 152 -3.55 4.20 13.10
C ASP A 152 -2.05 4.52 13.20
N PHE A 153 -1.33 3.85 14.11
CA PHE A 153 0.13 3.97 14.22
C PHE A 153 0.84 3.55 12.93
N ASN A 154 0.40 2.46 12.30
CA ASN A 154 0.91 2.04 11.01
C ASN A 154 0.73 3.14 9.94
N ASN A 155 -0.45 3.74 9.86
CA ASN A 155 -0.69 4.85 8.92
C ASN A 155 0.20 6.07 9.19
N ILE A 156 0.47 6.39 10.46
CA ILE A 156 1.38 7.47 10.85
C ILE A 156 2.80 7.18 10.37
N ILE A 157 3.30 5.96 10.55
CA ILE A 157 4.64 5.55 10.11
C ILE A 157 4.79 5.69 8.60
N PHE A 158 3.84 5.16 7.82
CA PHE A 158 3.86 5.26 6.36
C PHE A 158 3.71 6.70 5.86
N THR A 159 2.99 7.53 6.60
CA THR A 159 2.88 8.97 6.32
C THR A 159 4.20 9.68 6.59
N ALA A 160 4.82 9.42 7.73
CA ALA A 160 6.10 9.99 8.11
C ALA A 160 7.19 9.66 7.09
N ALA A 161 7.15 8.47 6.49
CA ALA A 161 8.07 8.08 5.41
C ALA A 161 7.95 8.95 4.14
N ARG A 162 6.79 9.60 3.91
CA ARG A 162 6.54 10.44 2.72
C ARG A 162 6.85 11.92 2.94
N LEU A 163 6.79 12.40 4.19
CA LEU A 163 7.04 13.80 4.54
C LEU A 163 8.43 14.31 4.10
N PRO A 164 9.54 13.56 4.27
CA PRO A 164 10.85 14.00 3.80
C PRO A 164 10.87 14.32 2.30
N GLN A 165 10.18 13.52 1.48
CA GLN A 165 10.11 13.76 0.04
C GLN A 165 9.34 15.05 -0.28
N ILE A 166 8.20 15.28 0.39
CA ILE A 166 7.39 16.50 0.22
C ILE A 166 8.22 17.74 0.59
N VAL A 167 8.91 17.71 1.73
CA VAL A 167 9.76 18.81 2.21
C VAL A 167 10.95 19.02 1.27
N LYS A 168 11.60 17.94 0.81
CA LYS A 168 12.70 18.00 -0.14
C LYS A 168 12.28 18.68 -1.44
N ASN A 169 11.16 18.26 -2.04
CA ASN A 169 10.62 18.88 -3.24
C ASN A 169 10.32 20.37 -3.05
N PHE A 170 9.72 20.73 -1.90
CA PHE A 170 9.40 22.12 -1.58
C PHE A 170 10.63 23.01 -1.43
N ARG A 171 11.68 22.51 -0.77
CA ARG A 171 12.96 23.22 -0.59
C ARG A 171 13.73 23.32 -1.91
N ALA A 172 13.75 22.25 -2.70
CA ALA A 172 14.45 22.20 -3.97
C ALA A 172 13.73 22.93 -5.12
N LYS A 173 12.43 23.27 -4.95
CA LYS A 173 11.57 23.82 -6.01
C LYS A 173 11.62 22.99 -7.30
N SER A 174 11.78 21.69 -7.14
CA SER A 174 11.86 20.69 -8.20
C SER A 174 11.47 19.32 -7.64
N THR A 175 10.84 18.49 -8.47
CA THR A 175 10.57 17.09 -8.16
C THR A 175 11.61 16.12 -8.71
N GLY A 176 12.62 16.61 -9.44
CA GLY A 176 13.70 15.78 -9.97
C GLY A 176 13.20 14.71 -10.92
N GLN A 177 13.35 13.43 -10.55
CA GLN A 177 12.95 12.26 -11.36
C GLN A 177 11.69 11.57 -10.83
N LEU A 178 10.89 12.30 -10.05
CA LEU A 178 9.68 11.76 -9.45
C LEU A 178 8.65 11.43 -10.53
N SER A 179 8.11 10.21 -10.50
CA SER A 179 7.08 9.76 -11.44
C SER A 179 5.71 10.28 -11.02
N ILE A 180 5.22 11.34 -11.68
CA ILE A 180 3.86 11.85 -11.46
C ILE A 180 2.79 10.77 -11.67
N VAL A 181 3.00 9.89 -12.65
CA VAL A 181 2.09 8.79 -12.98
C VAL A 181 1.88 7.88 -11.78
N THR A 182 2.95 7.54 -11.05
CA THR A 182 2.87 6.73 -9.83
C THR A 182 1.97 7.39 -8.77
N TYR A 183 2.12 8.70 -8.55
CA TYR A 183 1.33 9.40 -7.53
C TYR A 183 -0.13 9.60 -7.95
N VAL A 184 -0.41 9.75 -9.24
CA VAL A 184 -1.78 9.77 -9.77
C VAL A 184 -2.46 8.42 -9.61
N PHE A 185 -1.77 7.31 -9.91
CA PHE A 185 -2.32 5.98 -9.65
C PHE A 185 -2.56 5.75 -8.16
N ASN A 186 -1.65 6.19 -7.29
CA ASN A 186 -1.84 6.10 -5.85
C ASN A 186 -3.03 6.94 -5.36
N LEU A 187 -3.26 8.13 -5.95
CA LEU A 187 -4.46 8.93 -5.68
C LEU A 187 -5.72 8.16 -6.03
N GLY A 188 -5.80 7.62 -7.25
CA GLY A 188 -6.95 6.82 -7.71
C GLY A 188 -7.20 5.62 -6.79
N GLY A 189 -6.14 4.90 -6.42
CA GLY A 189 -6.21 3.80 -5.46
C GLY A 189 -6.75 4.23 -4.09
N CYS A 190 -6.31 5.37 -3.56
CA CYS A 190 -6.85 5.92 -2.31
C CYS A 190 -8.33 6.31 -2.44
N VAL A 191 -8.78 6.92 -3.54
CA VAL A 191 -10.19 7.24 -3.77
C VAL A 191 -11.04 5.98 -3.78
N ILE A 192 -10.62 4.97 -4.56
CA ILE A 192 -11.30 3.68 -4.62
C ILE A 192 -11.38 3.09 -3.22
N ARG A 193 -10.27 3.06 -2.48
CA ARG A 193 -10.24 2.48 -1.14
C ARG A 193 -11.08 3.24 -0.11
N ILE A 194 -11.15 4.57 -0.16
CA ILE A 194 -12.08 5.34 0.69
C ILE A 194 -13.51 4.89 0.42
N PHE A 195 -13.91 4.83 -0.85
CA PHE A 195 -15.24 4.38 -1.24
C PHE A 195 -15.51 2.94 -0.78
N THR A 196 -14.63 1.99 -1.10
CA THR A 196 -14.84 0.58 -0.76
C THR A 196 -14.84 0.34 0.73
N SER A 197 -13.94 0.99 1.49
CA SER A 197 -13.89 0.86 2.95
C SER A 197 -15.15 1.39 3.63
N ILE A 198 -15.79 2.44 3.10
CA ILE A 198 -17.06 2.94 3.62
C ILE A 198 -18.18 1.93 3.32
N GLN A 199 -18.26 1.44 2.08
CA GLN A 199 -19.33 0.51 1.68
C GLN A 199 -19.22 -0.86 2.33
N GLU A 200 -18.00 -1.33 2.57
CA GLU A 200 -17.72 -2.64 3.18
C GLU A 200 -17.59 -2.58 4.71
N GLY A 201 -17.88 -1.42 5.32
CA GLY A 201 -17.91 -1.29 6.77
C GLY A 201 -16.55 -1.44 7.46
N ALA A 202 -15.45 -1.07 6.79
CA ALA A 202 -14.09 -1.29 7.26
C ALA A 202 -13.66 -0.44 8.48
N GLY A 203 -14.53 0.44 8.96
CA GLY A 203 -14.29 1.29 10.12
C GLY A 203 -13.44 2.53 9.82
N ILE A 204 -13.54 3.51 10.73
CA ILE A 204 -12.96 4.84 10.54
C ILE A 204 -11.43 4.85 10.52
N ALA A 205 -10.76 3.85 11.13
CA ALA A 205 -9.30 3.76 11.12
C ALA A 205 -8.76 3.52 9.69
N MET A 206 -9.36 2.59 8.95
CA MET A 206 -9.02 2.33 7.56
C MET A 206 -9.30 3.54 6.66
N VAL A 207 -10.49 4.13 6.78
CA VAL A 207 -10.89 5.30 5.98
C VAL A 207 -9.96 6.49 6.21
N ARG A 208 -9.62 6.81 7.47
CA ARG A 208 -8.67 7.90 7.79
C ARG A 208 -7.29 7.65 7.18
N GLY A 209 -6.80 6.42 7.23
CA GLY A 209 -5.54 6.04 6.59
C GLY A 209 -5.53 6.35 5.10
N PHE A 210 -6.60 5.99 4.39
CA PHE A 210 -6.71 6.28 2.96
C PHE A 210 -6.94 7.77 2.64
N ILE A 211 -7.65 8.52 3.48
CA ILE A 211 -7.77 9.98 3.35
C ILE A 211 -6.40 10.66 3.51
N LEU A 212 -5.62 10.25 4.50
CA LEU A 212 -4.27 10.76 4.68
C LEU A 212 -3.37 10.40 3.50
N GLY A 213 -3.47 9.16 3.02
CA GLY A 213 -2.82 8.73 1.78
C GLY A 213 -3.21 9.58 0.57
N LEU A 214 -4.50 9.88 0.42
CA LEU A 214 -5.02 10.75 -0.64
C LEU A 214 -4.40 12.15 -0.57
N ALA A 215 -4.40 12.76 0.62
CA ALA A 215 -3.83 14.10 0.83
C ALA A 215 -2.33 14.15 0.49
N LEU A 216 -1.54 13.18 0.95
CA LEU A 216 -0.09 13.15 0.71
C LEU A 216 0.25 12.87 -0.76
N ASN A 217 -0.44 11.93 -1.40
CA ASN A 217 -0.25 11.68 -2.83
C ASN A 217 -0.70 12.91 -3.64
N GLY A 218 -1.78 13.58 -3.23
CA GLY A 218 -2.27 14.82 -3.84
C GLY A 218 -1.26 15.95 -3.77
N MET A 219 -0.63 16.12 -2.60
CA MET A 219 0.46 17.07 -2.43
C MET A 219 1.64 16.77 -3.35
N LEU A 220 2.02 15.51 -3.51
CA LEU A 220 3.12 15.11 -4.39
C LEU A 220 2.78 15.31 -5.87
N VAL A 221 1.55 14.98 -6.30
CA VAL A 221 1.07 15.31 -7.65
C VAL A 221 1.10 16.82 -7.89
N PHE A 222 0.59 17.60 -6.95
CA PHE A 222 0.64 19.06 -7.02
C PHE A 222 2.08 19.57 -7.17
N GLN A 223 3.02 19.06 -6.37
CA GLN A 223 4.44 19.43 -6.49
C GLN A 223 5.03 19.05 -7.85
N CYS A 224 4.68 17.88 -8.40
CA CYS A 224 5.13 17.47 -9.74
C CYS A 224 4.61 18.42 -10.82
N LEU A 225 3.35 18.81 -10.76
CA LEU A 225 2.74 19.73 -11.73
C LEU A 225 3.27 21.16 -11.60
N TYR A 226 3.45 21.63 -10.36
CA TYR A 226 3.81 23.02 -10.08
C TYR A 226 5.32 23.29 -10.24
N TYR A 227 6.18 22.40 -9.75
CA TYR A 227 7.64 22.58 -9.83
C TYR A 227 8.25 21.99 -11.10
N GLY A 228 7.67 20.89 -11.60
CA GLY A 228 8.19 20.14 -12.73
C GLY A 228 9.48 19.39 -12.43
N ASN A 229 9.84 18.49 -13.35
CA ASN A 229 11.06 17.68 -13.29
C ASN A 229 12.27 18.51 -13.76
N LYS A 230 12.74 19.43 -12.91
CA LYS A 230 13.97 20.18 -13.17
C LYS A 230 15.13 19.43 -12.52
N SER A 231 15.92 18.69 -13.30
CA SER A 231 17.13 18.06 -12.76
C SER A 231 18.02 19.14 -12.11
N PRO A 232 18.60 18.90 -10.91
CA PRO A 232 19.61 19.79 -10.37
C PRO A 232 20.73 19.92 -11.41
N ALA A 233 21.14 21.15 -11.73
CA ALA A 233 22.25 21.37 -12.66
C ALA A 233 23.46 20.55 -12.18
N ALA A 234 24.05 19.76 -13.08
CA ALA A 234 25.26 18.99 -12.77
C ALA A 234 26.32 19.93 -12.17
N PRO A 235 27.09 19.48 -11.15
CA PRO A 235 28.21 20.28 -10.65
C PRO A 235 29.12 20.59 -11.84
N LYS A 236 29.36 21.88 -12.11
CA LYS A 236 30.31 22.29 -13.16
C LYS A 236 31.62 21.58 -12.89
N ALA A 237 32.03 20.70 -13.80
CA ALA A 237 33.32 20.05 -13.74
C ALA A 237 34.38 21.17 -13.66
N GLY A 238 35.06 21.26 -12.52
CA GLY A 238 36.16 22.21 -12.35
C GLY A 238 37.17 21.94 -13.46
N SER A 239 37.41 22.95 -14.31
CA SER A 239 38.46 22.90 -15.31
C SER A 239 39.78 22.68 -14.58
N LYS A 240 40.29 21.45 -14.55
CA LYS A 240 41.69 21.21 -14.24
C LYS A 240 42.48 21.74 -15.44
N THR A 241 42.86 23.02 -15.34
CA THR A 241 43.85 23.62 -16.24
C THR A 241 45.15 22.85 -16.06
N SER A 242 45.47 22.01 -17.04
CA SER A 242 46.78 21.40 -17.19
C SER A 242 47.82 22.52 -17.31
N LYS A 243 48.62 22.75 -16.27
CA LYS A 243 49.87 23.48 -16.40
C LYS A 243 50.95 22.46 -16.71
N ILE A 244 51.25 22.34 -18.00
CA ILE A 244 52.57 21.94 -18.49
C ILE A 244 53.41 23.22 -18.49
N ASN A 245 54.44 23.25 -17.66
CA ASN A 245 55.75 23.93 -17.80
C ASN A 245 56.37 24.12 -16.42
#